data_AF-A0A9N7NYP1-F1
#
_entry.id   AF-A0A9N7NYP1-F1
#
_cell.length_a   1.000
_cell.length_b   1.000
_cell.length_c   1.000
_cell.angle_alpha   90.00
_cell.angle_beta   90.00
_cell.angle_gamma   90.00
#
_symmetry.space_group_name_H-M   'P 1'
#
loop_
_entity.id
_entity.type
_entity.pdbx_description
1 polymer ?
#
loop_
_entity_poly.entity_id
_entity_poly.type
_entity_poly.pdbx_seq_one_letter_code
_entity_poly.pdbx_strand_id
1 'polypeptide(L)'
;MPSEEKLSLTKELIAACESIEWQVDELDKAIAVASKDPALYGIDEVELDKRRKWTTNARNQVKNVKQSVVSGQELHGTSTSNFNGMRHELMRLPNAHQPDQSYHYRAKDNDDFISSESDRQLLLIRQQDEELDELSASVQRIGGVGLTIHEELLAQEKIIDDLGMEMDSTSNRLDFVQKKVAMVMKKASAKGQFMMILFLLVLFIILFVLVFLT
;
A
#
# COMPACT_ATOMS: atom_id res chain seq x y z
N MET A 1 22.49 -1.28 26.20
CA MET A 1 21.64 -0.10 26.43
C MET A 1 21.56 0.83 25.21
N PRO A 2 22.63 1.44 24.63
CA PRO A 2 22.47 2.32 23.45
C PRO A 2 22.28 1.61 22.10
N SER A 3 22.38 0.28 22.06
CA SER A 3 22.29 -0.54 20.84
C SER A 3 20.87 -1.00 20.51
N GLU A 4 20.02 -1.24 21.50
CA GLU A 4 18.63 -1.68 21.32
C GLU A 4 17.72 -0.55 20.83
N GLU A 5 17.86 0.65 21.40
CA GLU A 5 17.10 1.84 20.97
C GLU A 5 17.43 2.21 19.51
N LYS A 6 18.68 2.02 19.07
CA LYS A 6 19.04 2.22 17.67
C LYS A 6 18.41 1.17 16.75
N LEU A 7 18.33 -0.08 17.19
CA LEU A 7 17.70 -1.17 16.44
C LEU A 7 16.18 -0.95 16.29
N SER A 8 15.49 -0.58 17.36
CA SER A 8 14.05 -0.28 17.31
C SER A 8 13.75 0.90 16.38
N LEU A 9 14.52 1.99 16.50
CA LEU A 9 14.38 3.16 15.62
C LEU A 9 14.63 2.82 14.15
N THR A 10 15.61 1.95 13.84
CA THR A 10 15.84 1.53 12.45
C THR A 10 14.71 0.67 11.89
N LYS A 11 14.13 -0.22 12.70
CA LYS A 11 12.97 -1.04 12.29
C LYS A 11 11.74 -0.15 12.03
N GLU A 12 11.48 0.80 12.92
CA GLU A 12 10.39 1.77 12.77
C GLU A 12 10.57 2.64 11.52
N LEU A 13 11.80 3.11 11.26
CA LEU A 13 12.12 3.89 10.07
C LEU A 13 11.95 3.09 8.78
N ILE A 14 12.30 1.81 8.76
CA ILE A 14 12.08 0.92 7.60
C ILE A 14 10.58 0.72 7.35
N ALA A 15 9.80 0.45 8.40
CA ALA A 15 8.35 0.29 8.29
C ALA A 15 7.67 1.58 7.79
N ALA A 16 8.13 2.74 8.27
CA ALA A 16 7.67 4.04 7.77
C ALA A 16 8.03 4.25 6.29
N CYS A 17 9.24 3.85 5.85
CA CYS A 17 9.62 3.91 4.45
C CYS A 17 8.72 3.01 3.57
N GLU A 18 8.39 1.81 4.02
CA GLU A 18 7.48 0.90 3.30
C GLU A 18 6.07 1.45 3.18
N SER A 19 5.57 2.08 4.24
CA SER A 19 4.29 2.78 4.22
C SER A 19 4.28 3.92 3.20
N ILE A 20 5.35 4.73 3.16
CA ILE A 20 5.46 5.85 2.22
C ILE A 20 5.64 5.32 0.78
N GLU A 21 6.40 4.25 0.55
CA GLU A 21 6.53 3.62 -0.78
C GLU A 21 5.15 3.24 -1.34
N TRP A 22 4.31 2.61 -0.50
CA TRP A 22 2.95 2.25 -0.88
C TRP A 22 2.08 3.48 -1.20
N GLN A 23 2.15 4.54 -0.38
CA GLN A 23 1.40 5.78 -0.61
C GLN A 23 1.81 6.47 -1.92
N VAL A 24 3.12 6.48 -2.22
CA VAL A 24 3.66 7.07 -3.45
C VAL A 24 3.20 6.27 -4.68
N ASP A 25 3.17 4.93 -4.60
CA ASP A 25 2.63 4.09 -5.67
C ASP A 25 1.12 4.33 -5.89
N GLU A 26 0.35 4.57 -4.83
CA GLU A 26 -1.08 4.91 -4.96
C GLU A 26 -1.30 6.29 -5.59
N LEU A 27 -0.47 7.27 -5.24
CA LEU A 27 -0.47 8.58 -5.91
C LEU A 27 -0.13 8.46 -7.40
N ASP A 28 0.77 7.56 -7.79
CA ASP A 28 1.09 7.32 -9.20
C ASP A 28 -0.11 6.76 -9.98
N LYS A 29 -0.87 5.84 -9.37
CA LYS A 29 -2.14 5.35 -9.96
C LYS A 29 -3.18 6.46 -10.09
N ALA A 30 -3.32 7.30 -9.07
CA ALA A 30 -4.23 8.44 -9.11
C ALA A 30 -3.86 9.44 -10.23
N ILE A 31 -2.57 9.71 -10.39
CA ILE A 31 -2.06 10.55 -11.50
C ILE A 31 -2.31 9.89 -12.86
N ALA A 32 -2.14 8.57 -12.97
CA ALA A 32 -2.43 7.84 -14.20
C ALA A 32 -3.91 7.92 -14.59
N VAL A 33 -4.83 7.80 -13.62
CA VAL A 33 -6.27 7.98 -13.84
C VAL A 33 -6.59 9.42 -14.23
N ALA A 34 -6.07 10.41 -13.49
CA ALA A 34 -6.27 11.82 -13.78
C ALA A 34 -5.76 12.23 -15.16
N SER A 35 -4.67 11.61 -15.65
CA SER A 35 -4.11 11.88 -16.98
C SER A 35 -4.95 11.37 -18.15
N LYS A 36 -5.94 10.50 -17.91
CA LYS A 36 -6.86 10.02 -18.97
C LYS A 36 -7.94 11.03 -19.31
N ASP A 37 -8.39 11.80 -18.32
CA ASP A 37 -9.36 12.88 -18.50
C ASP A 37 -9.04 14.04 -17.55
N PRO A 38 -8.05 14.89 -17.89
CA PRO A 38 -7.63 16.00 -17.02
C PRO A 38 -8.73 17.05 -16.81
N ALA A 39 -9.63 17.21 -17.80
CA ALA A 39 -10.71 18.19 -17.77
C ALA A 39 -11.77 17.85 -16.70
N LEU A 40 -12.04 16.56 -16.47
CA LEU A 40 -12.95 16.10 -15.43
C LEU A 40 -12.49 16.48 -14.01
N TYR A 41 -11.18 16.56 -13.80
CA TYR A 41 -10.58 16.88 -12.50
C TYR A 41 -10.11 18.35 -12.38
N GLY A 42 -10.28 19.15 -13.44
CA GLY A 42 -9.82 20.53 -13.48
C GLY A 42 -8.29 20.68 -13.38
N ILE A 43 -7.54 19.68 -13.87
CA ILE A 43 -6.08 19.64 -13.78
C ILE A 43 -5.48 19.94 -15.17
N ASP A 44 -4.46 20.79 -15.21
CA ASP A 44 -3.72 21.12 -16.43
C ASP A 44 -2.53 20.16 -16.67
N GLU A 45 -2.10 20.00 -17.92
CA GLU A 45 -0.96 19.14 -18.30
C GLU A 45 0.34 19.56 -17.59
N VAL A 46 0.54 20.86 -17.39
CA VAL A 46 1.69 21.39 -16.65
C VAL A 46 1.67 20.94 -15.19
N GLU A 47 0.49 20.81 -14.60
CA GLU A 47 0.33 20.33 -13.24
C GLU A 47 0.53 18.80 -13.15
N LEU A 48 0.02 18.04 -14.13
CA LEU A 48 0.25 16.59 -14.21
C LEU A 48 1.74 16.25 -14.32
N ASP A 49 2.51 17.00 -15.12
CA ASP A 49 3.96 16.82 -15.23
C ASP A 49 4.69 17.12 -13.90
N LYS A 50 4.28 18.17 -13.18
CA LYS A 50 4.79 18.46 -11.83
C LYS A 50 4.50 17.31 -10.86
N ARG A 51 3.27 16.77 -10.89
CA ARG A 51 2.87 15.65 -10.03
C ARG A 51 3.69 14.38 -10.34
N ARG A 52 3.86 14.04 -11.62
CA ARG A 52 4.74 12.92 -12.06
C ARG A 52 6.17 13.06 -11.58
N LYS A 53 6.76 14.25 -11.73
CA LYS A 53 8.12 14.56 -11.28
C LYS A 53 8.25 14.44 -9.76
N TRP A 54 7.26 14.94 -9.02
CA TRP A 54 7.24 14.84 -7.56
C TRP A 54 7.17 13.38 -7.10
N THR A 55 6.26 12.57 -7.66
CA THR A 55 6.10 11.14 -7.32
C THR A 55 7.39 10.36 -7.59
N THR A 56 8.04 10.62 -8.73
CA THR A 56 9.31 9.98 -9.08
C THR A 56 10.43 10.37 -8.11
N ASN A 57 10.51 11.65 -7.72
CA ASN A 57 11.49 12.14 -6.76
C ASN A 57 11.25 11.56 -5.35
N ALA A 58 10.00 11.54 -4.89
CA ALA A 58 9.62 10.95 -3.61
C ALA A 58 10.01 9.46 -3.54
N ARG A 59 9.72 8.69 -4.59
CA ARG A 59 10.11 7.28 -4.68
C ARG A 59 11.64 7.09 -4.56
N ASN A 60 12.42 7.92 -5.25
CA ASN A 60 13.87 7.86 -5.20
C ASN A 60 14.42 8.24 -3.82
N GLN A 61 13.84 9.26 -3.16
CA GLN A 61 14.24 9.66 -1.81
C GLN A 61 13.99 8.55 -0.79
N VAL A 62 12.80 7.95 -0.80
CA VAL A 62 12.46 6.86 0.13
C VAL A 62 13.36 5.64 -0.09
N LYS A 63 13.61 5.29 -1.35
CA LYS A 63 14.56 4.22 -1.69
C LYS A 63 15.98 4.50 -1.17
N ASN A 64 16.47 5.73 -1.32
CA ASN A 64 17.78 6.13 -0.83
C ASN A 64 17.85 6.09 0.71
N VAL A 65 16.80 6.55 1.40
CA VAL A 65 16.71 6.48 2.87
C VAL A 65 16.71 5.02 3.32
N LYS A 66 15.86 4.17 2.74
CA LYS A 66 15.79 2.73 3.03
C LYS A 66 17.15 2.05 2.83
N GLN A 67 17.83 2.33 1.71
CA GLN A 67 19.16 1.78 1.43
C GLN A 67 20.21 2.26 2.43
N SER A 68 20.20 3.54 2.82
CA SER A 68 21.15 4.08 3.80
C SER A 68 20.99 3.46 5.20
N VAL A 69 19.75 3.14 5.58
CA VAL A 69 19.43 2.51 6.87
C VAL A 69 19.85 1.04 6.88
N VAL A 70 19.58 0.31 5.79
CA VAL A 70 19.97 -1.11 5.66
C VAL A 70 21.50 -1.27 5.58
N SER A 71 22.20 -0.45 4.78
CA SER A 71 23.67 -0.49 4.70
C SER A 71 24.35 -0.07 6.02
N GLY A 72 23.70 0.78 6.83
CA GLY A 72 24.16 1.08 8.19
C GLY A 72 24.01 -0.09 9.17
N GLN A 73 23.10 -1.02 8.89
CA GLN A 73 22.83 -2.20 9.71
C GLN A 73 23.82 -3.35 9.45
N GLU A 74 24.28 -3.53 8.20
CA GLU A 74 25.26 -4.57 7.82
C GLU A 74 26.62 -4.37 8.49
N LEU A 75 27.06 -3.11 8.71
CA LEU A 75 28.31 -2.80 9.42
C LEU A 75 28.29 -3.20 10.91
N HIS A 76 27.12 -3.44 11.50
CA HIS A 76 26.96 -3.80 12.91
C HIS A 76 26.63 -5.29 13.13
N GLY A 77 26.27 -6.02 12.06
CA GLY A 77 25.85 -7.43 12.11
C GLY A 77 26.91 -8.48 11.69
N THR A 78 28.03 -8.08 11.08
CA THR A 78 29.00 -9.02 10.47
C THR A 78 30.29 -9.25 11.28
N SER A 79 30.25 -9.15 12.62
CA SER A 79 31.42 -9.45 13.46
C SER A 79 31.48 -10.89 13.99
N THR A 80 30.58 -11.80 13.61
CA THR A 80 30.49 -13.15 14.21
C THR A 80 30.74 -14.33 13.27
N SER A 81 31.02 -14.13 11.98
CA SER A 81 31.17 -15.24 11.00
C SER A 81 32.60 -15.74 10.75
N ASN A 82 33.63 -15.19 11.40
CA ASN A 82 35.04 -15.61 11.17
C ASN A 82 35.59 -16.68 12.13
N PHE A 83 34.82 -17.19 13.11
CA PHE A 83 35.36 -18.12 14.11
C PHE A 83 35.31 -19.61 13.70
N ASN A 84 34.61 -19.96 12.61
CA ASN A 84 34.49 -21.36 12.16
C ASN A 84 35.70 -21.87 11.36
N GLY A 85 36.62 -20.99 10.94
CA GLY A 85 37.85 -21.38 10.22
C GLY A 85 38.96 -21.94 11.13
N MET A 86 39.03 -21.52 12.40
CA MET A 86 40.08 -21.98 13.33
C MET A 86 39.80 -23.36 13.93
N ARG A 87 38.55 -23.82 13.97
CA ARG A 87 38.20 -25.10 14.62
C ARG A 87 38.66 -26.33 13.83
N HIS A 88 38.90 -26.20 12.52
CA HIS A 88 39.28 -27.33 11.66
C HIS A 88 40.79 -27.64 11.69
N GLU A 89 41.64 -26.73 12.16
CA GLU A 89 43.09 -26.98 12.27
C GLU A 89 43.48 -27.71 13.57
N LEU A 90 42.62 -27.67 14.61
CA LEU A 90 42.88 -28.29 15.91
C LEU A 90 42.55 -29.81 15.95
N MET A 91 42.03 -30.39 14.88
CA MET A 91 41.78 -31.84 14.76
C MET A 91 42.90 -32.61 14.02
N ARG A 92 44.09 -32.02 13.85
CA ARG A 92 45.24 -32.73 13.27
C ARG A 92 46.15 -33.27 14.38
N LEU A 93 45.87 -34.49 14.86
CA LEU A 93 46.71 -35.21 15.82
C LEU A 93 48.11 -35.52 15.24
N PRO A 94 49.19 -35.32 16.01
CA PRO A 94 50.39 -36.12 15.93
C PRO A 94 50.37 -37.21 17.01
N ASN A 95 50.56 -38.45 16.58
CA ASN A 95 50.67 -39.64 17.44
C ASN A 95 52.01 -39.63 18.20
N ALA A 96 52.02 -39.73 19.53
CA ALA A 96 53.14 -40.20 20.35
C ALA A 96 52.72 -40.50 21.81
N HIS A 97 53.29 -41.56 22.38
CA HIS A 97 52.97 -42.20 23.67
C HIS A 97 53.24 -41.37 24.94
N GLN A 98 52.36 -41.49 25.96
CA GLN A 98 52.67 -41.92 27.35
C GLN A 98 51.44 -41.77 28.27
N PRO A 99 51.13 -42.75 29.15
CA PRO A 99 50.06 -42.60 30.14
C PRO A 99 50.60 -42.12 31.49
N ASP A 100 49.69 -41.51 32.26
CA ASP A 100 49.67 -41.52 33.74
C ASP A 100 50.18 -40.28 34.50
N GLN A 101 49.59 -39.09 34.24
CA GLN A 101 49.47 -38.01 35.25
C GLN A 101 48.50 -36.87 34.82
N SER A 102 47.51 -37.10 33.95
CA SER A 102 46.74 -36.00 33.31
C SER A 102 45.25 -35.93 33.67
N TYR A 103 44.72 -36.89 34.45
CA TYR A 103 43.27 -36.99 34.66
C TYR A 103 42.69 -35.96 35.64
N HIS A 104 43.49 -35.46 36.60
CA HIS A 104 42.99 -34.57 37.64
C HIS A 104 42.90 -33.09 37.23
N TYR A 105 43.69 -32.63 36.25
CA TYR A 105 43.56 -31.30 35.66
C TYR A 105 42.47 -31.25 34.58
N ARG A 106 42.29 -32.36 33.85
CA ARG A 106 41.33 -32.45 32.75
C ARG A 106 39.86 -32.49 33.20
N ALA A 107 39.59 -33.00 34.40
CA ALA A 107 38.24 -32.96 34.98
C ALA A 107 37.84 -31.53 35.43
N LYS A 108 38.81 -30.74 35.91
CA LYS A 108 38.57 -29.39 36.41
C LYS A 108 38.36 -28.37 35.28
N ASP A 109 39.12 -28.50 34.19
CA ASP A 109 38.88 -27.73 32.95
C ASP A 109 37.51 -28.07 32.31
N ASN A 110 37.05 -29.32 32.45
CA ASN A 110 35.78 -29.74 31.88
C ASN A 110 34.59 -29.15 32.67
N ASP A 111 34.68 -29.05 34.01
CA ASP A 111 33.65 -28.40 34.84
C ASP A 111 33.57 -26.89 34.61
N ASP A 112 34.70 -26.19 34.46
CA ASP A 112 34.72 -24.75 34.13
C ASP A 112 34.19 -24.51 32.70
N PHE A 113 34.47 -25.41 31.77
CA PHE A 113 33.89 -25.35 30.44
C PHE A 113 32.38 -25.60 30.44
N ILE A 114 31.90 -26.62 31.17
CA ILE A 114 30.47 -26.95 31.26
C ILE A 114 29.68 -25.81 31.92
N SER A 115 30.21 -25.23 33.00
CA SER A 115 29.56 -24.12 33.72
C SER A 115 29.50 -22.84 32.87
N SER A 116 30.58 -22.48 32.19
CA SER A 116 30.59 -21.33 31.29
C SER A 116 29.69 -21.49 30.06
N GLU A 117 29.52 -22.71 29.55
CA GLU A 117 28.59 -23.01 28.45
C GLU A 117 27.13 -22.94 28.92
N SER A 118 26.83 -23.47 30.12
CA SER A 118 25.53 -23.36 30.79
C SER A 118 25.10 -21.90 30.98
N ASP A 119 25.97 -21.05 31.50
CA ASP A 119 25.68 -19.63 31.70
C ASP A 119 25.39 -18.91 30.38
N ARG A 120 26.10 -19.30 29.31
CA ARG A 120 25.88 -18.75 27.97
C ARG A 120 24.54 -19.19 27.37
N GLN A 121 24.14 -20.45 27.59
CA GLN A 121 22.82 -20.94 27.19
C GLN A 121 21.69 -20.23 27.96
N LEU A 122 21.88 -19.98 29.26
CA LEU A 122 20.91 -19.26 30.08
C LEU A 122 20.69 -17.83 29.59
N LEU A 123 21.76 -17.13 29.21
CA LEU A 123 21.65 -15.79 28.63
C LEU A 123 20.92 -15.78 27.29
N LEU A 124 21.16 -16.78 26.44
CA LEU A 124 20.44 -16.92 25.17
C LEU A 124 18.94 -17.18 25.38
N ILE A 125 18.57 -18.04 26.33
CA ILE A 125 17.16 -18.28 26.67
C ILE A 125 16.49 -17.01 27.20
N ARG A 126 17.17 -16.25 28.08
CA ARG A 126 16.67 -14.97 28.58
C ARG A 126 16.40 -13.96 27.46
N GLN A 127 17.31 -13.88 26.48
CA GLN A 127 17.13 -13.01 25.32
C GLN A 127 15.95 -13.43 24.45
N GLN A 128 15.78 -14.74 24.24
CA GLN A 128 14.64 -15.26 23.48
C GLN A 128 13.30 -15.00 24.18
N ASP A 129 13.23 -15.14 25.50
CA ASP A 129 12.01 -14.82 26.26
C ASP A 129 11.65 -13.33 26.12
N GLU A 130 12.63 -12.43 26.17
CA GLU A 130 12.42 -11.00 25.97
C GLU A 130 11.94 -10.67 24.54
N GLU A 131 12.49 -11.35 23.53
CA GLU A 131 12.02 -11.25 22.15
C GLU A 131 10.57 -11.77 21.97
N LEU A 132 10.19 -12.83 22.68
CA LEU A 132 8.84 -13.38 22.65
C LEU A 132 7.82 -12.46 23.34
N ASP A 133 8.20 -11.78 24.42
CA ASP A 133 7.35 -10.78 25.07
C ASP A 133 7.11 -9.57 24.14
N GLU A 134 8.14 -9.11 23.43
CA GLU A 134 7.99 -8.04 22.43
C GLU A 134 7.10 -8.49 21.25
N LEU A 135 7.27 -9.74 20.79
CA LEU A 135 6.44 -10.32 19.75
C LEU A 135 4.98 -10.42 20.22
N SER A 136 4.74 -10.86 21.44
CA SER A 136 3.41 -10.96 22.06
C SER A 136 2.72 -9.59 22.11
N ALA A 137 3.44 -8.55 22.56
CA ALA A 137 2.94 -7.18 22.56
C ALA A 137 2.62 -6.69 21.13
N SER A 138 3.44 -7.07 20.15
CA SER A 138 3.22 -6.73 18.74
C SER A 138 1.99 -7.42 18.16
N VAL A 139 1.78 -8.71 18.47
CA VAL A 139 0.59 -9.47 18.08
C VAL A 139 -0.68 -8.85 18.69
N GLN A 140 -0.62 -8.41 19.94
CA GLN A 140 -1.76 -7.75 20.59
C GLN A 140 -2.11 -6.41 19.92
N ARG A 141 -1.10 -5.62 19.53
CA ARG A 141 -1.32 -4.38 18.75
C ARG A 141 -1.94 -4.69 17.38
N ILE A 142 -1.41 -5.69 16.67
CA ILE A 142 -1.96 -6.13 15.37
C ILE A 142 -3.40 -6.60 15.52
N GLY A 143 -3.72 -7.35 16.59
CA GLY A 143 -5.10 -7.75 16.90
C GLY A 143 -6.03 -6.56 17.13
N GLY A 144 -5.55 -5.53 17.82
CA GLY A 144 -6.29 -4.27 18.00
C GLY A 144 -6.57 -3.56 16.68
N VAL A 145 -5.56 -3.43 15.81
CA VAL A 145 -5.73 -2.85 14.47
C VAL A 145 -6.68 -3.70 13.62
N GLY A 146 -6.61 -5.03 13.71
CA GLY A 146 -7.51 -5.94 13.01
C GLY A 146 -8.98 -5.76 13.41
N LEU A 147 -9.26 -5.52 14.70
CA LEU A 147 -10.60 -5.19 15.19
C LEU A 147 -11.08 -3.85 14.62
N THR A 148 -10.24 -2.83 14.61
CA THR A 148 -10.58 -1.53 14.02
C THR A 148 -10.87 -1.63 12.53
N ILE A 149 -10.06 -2.39 11.77
CA ILE A 149 -10.31 -2.65 10.35
C ILE A 149 -11.65 -3.35 10.17
N HIS A 150 -11.97 -4.33 11.01
CA HIS A 150 -13.24 -5.03 10.93
C HIS A 150 -14.45 -4.09 11.16
N GLU A 151 -14.37 -3.23 12.16
CA GLU A 151 -15.42 -2.24 12.44
C GLU A 151 -15.60 -1.24 11.28
N GLU A 152 -14.49 -0.75 10.72
CA GLU A 152 -14.50 0.15 9.57
C GLU A 152 -15.08 -0.53 8.31
N LEU A 153 -14.79 -1.82 8.08
CA LEU A 153 -15.38 -2.59 7.00
C LEU A 153 -16.91 -2.74 7.16
N LEU A 154 -17.40 -2.98 8.38
CA LEU A 154 -18.84 -3.00 8.65
C LEU A 154 -19.49 -1.63 8.43
N ALA A 155 -18.79 -0.54 8.79
CA ALA A 155 -19.27 0.81 8.51
C ALA A 155 -19.33 1.09 7.00
N GLN A 156 -18.32 0.65 6.24
CA GLN A 156 -18.29 0.77 4.78
C GLN A 156 -19.36 -0.08 4.09
N GLU A 157 -19.66 -1.29 4.58
CA GLU A 157 -20.76 -2.11 4.08
C GLU A 157 -22.09 -1.34 4.11
N LYS A 158 -22.37 -0.65 5.22
CA LYS A 158 -23.56 0.20 5.36
C LYS A 158 -23.55 1.38 4.39
N ILE A 159 -22.42 2.07 4.24
CA ILE A 159 -22.31 3.19 3.30
C ILE A 159 -22.53 2.72 1.85
N ILE A 160 -22.05 1.53 1.49
CA ILE A 160 -22.25 0.95 0.15
C ILE A 160 -23.73 0.61 -0.08
N ASP A 161 -24.43 0.08 0.92
CA ASP A 161 -25.86 -0.19 0.83
C ASP A 161 -26.68 1.10 0.65
N ASP A 162 -26.37 2.14 1.45
CA ASP A 162 -26.98 3.47 1.31
C ASP A 162 -26.72 4.07 -0.09
N LEU A 163 -25.48 3.96 -0.59
CA LEU A 163 -25.12 4.39 -1.95
C LEU A 163 -25.88 3.60 -3.02
N GLY A 164 -26.10 2.30 -2.82
CA GLY A 164 -26.92 1.45 -3.68
C GLY A 164 -28.37 1.94 -3.76
N MET A 165 -28.98 2.24 -2.61
CA MET A 165 -30.33 2.80 -2.55
C MET A 165 -30.43 4.18 -3.24
N GLU A 166 -29.43 5.05 -3.03
CA GLU A 166 -29.38 6.35 -3.71
C GLU A 166 -29.22 6.20 -5.23
N MET A 167 -28.38 5.25 -5.68
CA MET A 167 -28.17 4.93 -7.09
C MET A 167 -29.47 4.41 -7.72
N ASP A 168 -30.20 3.50 -7.06
CA ASP A 168 -31.50 3.02 -7.53
C ASP A 168 -32.52 4.15 -7.66
N SER A 169 -32.55 5.07 -6.69
CA SER A 169 -33.40 6.26 -6.74
C SER A 169 -33.04 7.17 -7.93
N THR A 170 -31.74 7.32 -8.21
CA THR A 170 -31.22 8.12 -9.31
C THR A 170 -31.53 7.45 -10.65
N SER A 171 -31.39 6.14 -10.74
CA SER A 171 -31.76 5.33 -11.91
C SER A 171 -33.25 5.49 -12.25
N ASN A 172 -34.14 5.41 -11.26
CA ASN A 172 -35.58 5.65 -11.44
C ASN A 172 -35.88 7.08 -11.93
N ARG A 173 -35.18 8.09 -11.40
CA ARG A 173 -35.30 9.48 -11.87
C ARG A 173 -34.81 9.63 -13.31
N LEU A 174 -33.69 9.01 -13.65
CA LEU A 174 -33.13 9.02 -15.00
C LEU A 174 -34.07 8.32 -16.00
N ASP A 175 -34.67 7.18 -15.65
CA ASP A 175 -35.67 6.51 -16.48
C ASP A 175 -36.89 7.41 -16.75
N PHE A 176 -37.36 8.14 -15.72
CA PHE A 176 -38.43 9.11 -15.91
C PHE A 176 -38.03 10.27 -16.83
N VAL A 177 -36.82 10.80 -16.67
CA VAL A 177 -36.28 11.84 -17.55
C VAL A 177 -36.16 11.32 -18.99
N GLN A 178 -35.63 10.11 -19.17
CA GLN A 178 -35.50 9.46 -20.47
C GLN A 178 -36.87 9.26 -21.13
N LYS A 179 -37.89 8.80 -20.38
CA LYS A 179 -39.28 8.69 -20.85
C LYS A 179 -39.86 10.05 -21.25
N LYS A 180 -39.59 11.11 -20.48
CA LYS A 180 -40.00 12.48 -20.82
C LYS A 180 -39.34 12.98 -22.10
N VAL A 181 -38.04 12.77 -22.27
CA VAL A 181 -37.30 13.11 -23.49
C VAL A 181 -37.90 12.35 -24.69
N ALA A 182 -38.13 11.04 -24.56
CA ALA A 182 -38.76 10.24 -25.60
C ALA A 182 -40.18 10.74 -25.93
N MET A 183 -40.98 11.13 -24.93
CA MET A 183 -42.29 11.74 -25.14
C MET A 183 -42.20 13.09 -25.85
N VAL A 184 -41.24 13.95 -25.50
CA VAL A 184 -41.03 15.24 -26.17
C VAL A 184 -40.61 15.03 -27.62
N MET A 185 -39.69 14.10 -27.89
CA MET A 185 -39.32 13.73 -29.27
C MET A 185 -40.53 13.22 -30.05
N LYS A 186 -41.39 12.40 -29.42
CA LYS A 186 -42.62 11.90 -30.04
C LYS A 186 -43.71 12.96 -30.18
N LYS A 187 -43.75 14.00 -29.34
CA LYS A 187 -44.73 15.09 -29.42
C LYS A 187 -44.28 16.20 -30.38
N ALA A 188 -42.98 16.39 -30.54
CA ALA A 188 -42.37 17.15 -31.63
C ALA A 188 -42.51 16.43 -32.99
N SER A 189 -43.04 15.20 -33.00
CA SER A 189 -43.27 14.40 -34.21
C SER A 189 -44.18 15.10 -35.21
N ALA A 190 -43.86 14.86 -36.48
CA ALA A 190 -44.66 14.91 -37.70
C ALA A 190 -45.95 15.73 -37.67
N LYS A 191 -46.92 15.45 -36.81
CA LYS A 191 -48.20 16.21 -36.73
C LYS A 191 -48.02 17.72 -36.56
N GLY A 192 -47.08 18.17 -35.72
CA GLY A 192 -46.80 19.61 -35.57
C GLY A 192 -46.17 20.21 -36.84
N GLN A 193 -45.21 19.48 -37.42
CA GLN A 193 -44.55 19.88 -38.66
C GLN A 193 -45.51 19.88 -39.86
N PHE A 194 -46.38 18.88 -40.00
CA PHE A 194 -47.41 18.80 -41.03
C PHE A 194 -48.44 19.91 -40.89
N MET A 195 -48.86 20.27 -39.66
CA MET A 195 -49.74 21.42 -39.44
C MET A 195 -49.07 22.74 -39.82
N MET A 196 -47.79 22.91 -39.49
CA MET A 196 -47.00 24.07 -39.90
C MET A 196 -46.86 24.14 -41.43
N ILE A 197 -46.55 23.03 -42.09
CA ILE A 197 -46.43 22.94 -43.56
C ILE A 197 -47.77 23.28 -44.23
N LEU A 198 -48.88 22.74 -43.74
CA LEU A 198 -50.22 22.99 -44.29
C LEU A 198 -50.59 24.48 -44.15
N PHE A 199 -50.33 25.08 -42.97
CA PHE A 199 -50.54 26.51 -42.75
C PHE A 199 -49.71 27.38 -43.70
N LEU A 200 -48.41 27.08 -43.86
CA LEU A 200 -47.53 27.77 -44.81
C LEU A 200 -48.00 27.63 -46.26
N LEU A 201 -48.51 26.46 -46.66
CA LEU A 201 -49.06 26.23 -48.00
C LEU A 201 -50.30 27.08 -48.27
N VAL A 202 -51.23 27.16 -47.32
CA VAL A 202 -52.43 27.99 -47.45
C VAL A 202 -52.06 29.47 -47.57
N LEU A 203 -51.13 29.94 -46.74
CA LEU A 203 -50.63 31.32 -46.80
C LEU A 203 -50.00 31.60 -48.16
N PHE A 204 -49.19 30.68 -48.68
CA PHE A 204 -48.60 30.79 -50.01
C PHE A 204 -49.65 30.89 -51.13
N ILE A 205 -50.72 30.07 -51.08
CA ILE A 205 -51.81 30.14 -52.06
C ILE A 205 -52.51 31.50 -51.99
N ILE A 206 -52.81 32.01 -50.79
CA ILE A 206 -53.44 33.32 -50.62
C ILE A 206 -52.57 34.42 -51.22
N LEU A 207 -51.27 34.41 -50.93
CA LEU A 207 -50.31 35.39 -51.44
C LEU A 207 -50.21 35.29 -52.98
N PHE A 208 -50.10 34.08 -53.52
CA PHE A 208 -50.08 33.83 -54.95
C PHE A 208 -51.33 34.39 -55.64
N VAL A 209 -52.53 34.06 -55.12
CA VAL A 209 -53.78 34.59 -55.66
C VAL A 209 -53.80 36.11 -55.59
N LEU A 210 -53.44 36.71 -54.47
CA LEU A 210 -53.40 38.17 -54.30
C LEU A 210 -52.48 38.84 -55.35
N VAL A 211 -51.29 38.28 -55.58
CA VAL A 211 -50.31 38.81 -56.55
C VAL A 211 -50.72 38.61 -58.01
N PHE A 212 -51.42 37.52 -58.36
CA PHE A 212 -51.84 37.28 -59.74
C PHE A 212 -53.21 37.89 -60.09
N LEU A 213 -54.08 38.16 -59.10
CA LEU A 213 -55.37 38.84 -59.29
C LEU A 213 -55.30 40.36 -59.09
N THR A 214 -54.25 40.88 -58.45
CA THR A 214 -53.93 42.31 -58.38
C THR A 214 -53.01 42.68 -59.53
#